data_AF-A0A401T874-F1
#
_entry.id   AF-A0A401T874-F1
#
_cell.length_a   1.000
_cell.length_b   1.000
_cell.length_c   1.000
_cell.angle_alpha   90.00
_cell.angle_beta   90.00
_cell.angle_gamma   90.00
#
_symmetry.space_group_name_H-M   'P 1'
#
loop_
_entity.id
_entity.type
_entity.pdbx_description
1 polymer ?
#
loop_
_entity_poly.entity_id
_entity_poly.type
_entity_poly.pdbx_seq_one_letter_code
_entity_poly.pdbx_strand_id
1 'polypeptide(L)' 'MERPVCLIENSEAGELSVNREAVDQILSVISQPVVVVAIAGLYRTGKSYLMNKLSGKQK' A
#
# COMPACT_ATOMS: atom_id res chain seq x y z
N MET A 1 -4.93 4.86 -10.30
CA MET A 1 -5.41 4.84 -8.89
C MET A 1 -5.46 6.25 -8.33
N GLU A 2 -6.66 6.72 -7.99
CA GLU A 2 -6.84 8.05 -7.39
C GLU A 2 -6.25 8.14 -5.98
N ARG A 3 -6.38 7.07 -5.18
CA ARG A 3 -5.91 6.97 -3.79
C ARG A 3 -5.25 5.62 -3.47
N PRO A 4 -4.36 5.55 -2.46
CA PRO A 4 -3.85 4.27 -1.96
C PRO A 4 -4.98 3.43 -1.35
N VAL A 5 -4.88 2.10 -1.49
CA VAL A 5 -5.81 1.11 -0.94
C VAL A 5 -5.04 0.26 0.06
N CYS A 6 -5.64 -0.05 1.22
CA CYS A 6 -5.01 -0.93 2.21
C CYS A 6 -4.94 -2.35 1.65
N LEU A 7 -3.79 -3.02 1.77
CA LEU A 7 -3.63 -4.42 1.35
C LEU A 7 -3.75 -5.38 2.53
N ILE A 8 -3.10 -5.05 3.64
CA ILE A 8 -3.12 -5.81 4.88
C ILE A 8 -3.52 -4.85 6.00
N GLU A 9 -4.64 -5.13 6.64
CA GLU A 9 -5.16 -4.37 7.75
C GLU A 9 -4.67 -5.00 9.06
N ASN A 10 -4.35 -4.15 10.03
CA ASN A 10 -4.16 -4.58 11.40
C ASN A 10 -5.49 -4.37 12.11
N SER A 11 -6.21 -5.47 12.38
CA SER A 11 -7.50 -5.41 13.07
C SER A 11 -7.33 -4.88 14.49
N GLU A 12 -8.43 -4.41 15.08
CA GLU A 12 -8.43 -3.98 16.49
C GLU A 12 -8.06 -5.13 17.46
N ALA A 13 -8.26 -6.39 17.04
CA ALA A 13 -7.84 -7.58 17.76
C ALA A 13 -6.32 -7.87 17.65
N GLY A 14 -5.57 -7.09 16.88
CA GLY A 14 -4.13 -7.31 16.63
C GLY A 14 -3.84 -8.40 15.59
N GLU A 15 -4.87 -8.93 14.94
CA GLU A 15 -4.74 -9.89 13.86
C GLU A 15 -4.53 -9.18 12.52
N LEU A 16 -3.70 -9.77 11.67
CA LEU A 16 -3.52 -9.31 10.29
C LEU A 16 -4.61 -9.89 9.40
N SER A 17 -5.35 -9.02 8.71
CA SER A 17 -6.36 -9.42 7.73
C SER A 17 -5.99 -8.90 6.34
N VAL A 18 -6.24 -9.71 5.32
CA VAL A 18 -6.01 -9.32 3.92
C VAL A 18 -7.25 -8.62 3.40
N ASN A 19 -7.07 -7.43 2.82
CA ASN A 19 -8.14 -6.73 2.12
C ASN A 19 -8.39 -7.42 0.77
N ARG A 20 -9.52 -8.14 0.69
CA ARG A 20 -9.91 -8.90 -0.51
C ARG A 20 -10.18 -8.01 -1.72
N GLU A 21 -10.72 -6.81 -1.53
CA GLU A 21 -10.93 -5.85 -2.63
C GLU A 21 -9.60 -5.50 -3.31
N ALA A 22 -8.54 -5.24 -2.52
CA ALA A 22 -7.21 -4.95 -3.04
C ALA A 22 -6.60 -6.13 -3.82
N VAL A 23 -6.84 -7.37 -3.41
CA VAL A 23 -6.33 -8.54 -4.13
C VAL A 23 -7.15 -8.80 -5.39
N ASP A 24 -8.47 -8.90 -5.24
CA ASP A 24 -9.36 -9.46 -6.26
C ASP A 24 -9.68 -8.46 -7.37
N GLN A 25 -9.70 -7.15 -7.07
CA GLN A 25 -10.05 -6.12 -8.06
C GLN A 25 -8.83 -5.38 -8.63
N ILE A 26 -7.72 -5.35 -7.88
CA ILE A 26 -6.55 -4.56 -8.24
C ILE A 26 -5.35 -5.45 -8.61
N LEU A 27 -4.91 -6.33 -7.71
CA LEU A 27 -3.69 -7.12 -7.96
C LEU A 27 -3.91 -8.23 -9.00
N SER A 28 -5.09 -8.85 -9.01
CA SER A 28 -5.44 -9.94 -9.94
C SER A 28 -5.42 -9.52 -11.41
N VAL A 29 -5.71 -8.25 -11.72
CA VAL A 29 -5.80 -7.73 -13.08
C VAL A 29 -4.46 -7.20 -13.63
N ILE A 30 -3.46 -7.07 -12.76
CA ILE A 30 -2.10 -6.65 -13.12
C ILE A 30 -1.34 -7.89 -13.64
N SER A 31 -1.21 -8.00 -14.96
CA SER A 31 -0.54 -9.13 -15.64
C SER A 31 0.91 -8.84 -16.03
N GLN A 32 1.28 -7.57 -16.08
CA GLN A 32 2.63 -7.11 -16.37
C GLN A 32 3.56 -7.38 -15.18
N PRO A 33 4.86 -7.66 -15.42
CA PRO A 33 5.85 -7.68 -14.35
C PRO A 33 5.87 -6.33 -13.61
N VAL A 34 5.95 -6.39 -12.28
CA VAL A 34 5.95 -5.22 -11.41
C VAL A 34 7.23 -5.14 -10.59
N VAL A 35 7.65 -3.91 -10.29
CA VAL A 35 8.67 -3.64 -9.28
C VAL A 35 7.96 -3.28 -7.98
N VAL A 36 8.22 -4.03 -6.92
CA VAL A 36 7.62 -3.81 -5.60
C VAL A 36 8.61 -3.06 -4.72
N VAL A 37 8.19 -1.91 -4.20
CA VAL A 37 8.96 -1.10 -3.25
C VAL A 37 8.18 -1.02 -1.94
N ALA A 38 8.82 -1.40 -0.83
CA ALA A 38 8.24 -1.33 0.51
C ALA A 38 9.09 -0.42 1.40
N ILE A 39 8.44 0.34 2.28
CA ILE A 39 9.10 1.23 3.24
C ILE A 39 8.58 0.91 4.65
N ALA A 40 9.50 0.54 5.54
CA ALA A 40 9.23 0.29 6.96
C ALA A 40 10.07 1.22 7.85
N GLY A 41 9.67 1.35 9.12
CA GLY A 41 10.37 2.17 10.10
C GLY A 41 9.43 2.77 11.15
N LEU A 42 10.02 3.37 12.19
CA LEU A 42 9.29 3.92 13.35
C LEU A 42 8.16 4.87 12.95
N TYR A 43 7.11 4.94 13.78
CA TYR A 43 5.98 5.81 13.52
C TYR A 43 6.42 7.29 13.37
N ARG A 44 5.79 8.03 12.45
CA ARG A 44 6.07 9.45 12.15
C ARG A 44 7.46 9.82 11.63
N THR A 45 8.22 8.90 11.04
CA THR A 45 9.51 9.20 10.36
C THR A 45 9.40 9.62 8.88
N GLY A 46 8.25 10.12 8.42
CA GLY A 46 8.10 10.60 7.04
C GLY A 46 7.98 9.52 5.94
N LYS A 47 7.74 8.25 6.31
CA LYS A 47 7.58 7.14 5.34
C LYS A 47 6.54 7.42 4.24
N SER A 48 5.35 7.90 4.61
CA SER A 48 4.30 8.24 3.65
C SER A 48 4.65 9.42 2.75
N TYR A 49 5.43 10.38 3.26
CA TYR A 49 5.95 11.49 2.48
C TYR A 49 6.88 10.98 1.37
N LEU A 50 7.81 10.08 1.71
CA LEU A 50 8.70 9.46 0.73
C LEU A 50 7.93 8.65 -0.32
N MET A 51 6.92 7.85 0.09
CA MET A 51 6.05 7.13 -0.84
C MET A 51 5.30 8.08 -1.80
N ASN A 52 4.81 9.22 -1.31
CA ASN A 52 4.14 10.20 -2.17
C ASN A 52 5.11 10.78 -3.21
N LYS A 53 6.33 11.11 -2.81
CA LYS A 53 7.38 11.57 -3.73
C LYS A 53 7.74 10.52 -4.79
N LEU A 54 7.87 9.25 -4.40
CA LEU A 54 8.11 8.14 -5.34
C LEU A 54 6.94 7.94 -6.31
N SER A 55 5.70 8.17 -5.88
CA SER A 55 4.51 8.05 -6.74
C SER A 55 4.35 9.20 -7.75
N GLY A 56 5.26 10.18 -7.74
CA GLY A 56 5.17 11.39 -8.57
C GLY A 56 4.01 12.32 -8.21
N LYS A 57 3.21 11.99 -7.18
CA LYS A 57 2.13 12.84 -6.68
C LYS A 57 2.75 13.98 -5.85
N GLN A 58 2.89 15.16 -6.46
CA GLN A 58 3.14 16.39 -5.74
C GLN A 58 1.79 16.95 -5.24
N LYS A 59 1.58 16.91 -3.93
CA LYS A 59 0.73 17.89 -3.25
C LYS A 59 1.62 19.00 -2.74
#